data_AF-A0A5S9INV9-F1
#
_entry.id   AF-A0A5S9INV9-F1
#
_cell.length_a   1.000
_cell.length_b   1.000
_cell.length_c   1.000
_cell.angle_alpha   90.00
_cell.angle_beta   90.00
_cell.angle_gamma   90.00
#
_symmetry.space_group_name_H-M   'P 1'
#
loop_
_entity.id
_entity.type
_entity.pdbx_description
1 polymer ?
#
loop_
_entity_poly.entity_id
_entity_poly.type
_entity_poly.pdbx_seq_one_letter_code
_entity_poly.pdbx_strand_id
1 'polypeptide(L)'
;MHRRPDLYPEPHLFRPQRFIEREYNSYEYISFGGGARRCLGIHFAFYEMKIVLAYILLHFQLKLYSNKPISPVRRGVTFCLVEAYQW
;
A
#
# COMPACT_ATOMS: atom_id res chain seq x y z
N MET A 1 1.57 10.98 8.82
CA MET A 1 2.01 9.87 9.69
C MET A 1 2.76 8.78 8.91
N HIS A 2 2.13 8.01 8.02
CA HIS A 2 2.78 6.92 7.25
C HIS A 2 4.00 7.32 6.38
N ARG A 3 4.27 8.62 6.22
CA ARG A 3 5.44 9.16 5.52
C ARG A 3 6.45 9.84 6.46
N ARG A 4 6.35 9.62 7.77
CA ARG A 4 7.25 10.16 8.78
C ARG A 4 8.60 9.43 8.70
N PRO A 5 9.71 10.14 8.39
CA PRO A 5 11.01 9.49 8.20
C PRO A 5 11.59 8.91 9.48
N ASP A 6 11.21 9.45 10.65
CA ASP A 6 11.59 8.94 11.97
C ASP A 6 10.98 7.56 12.29
N LEU A 7 9.83 7.25 11.69
CA LEU A 7 9.16 5.94 11.82
C LEU A 7 9.45 5.02 10.63
N TYR A 8 9.51 5.60 9.44
CA TYR A 8 9.66 4.92 8.17
C TYR A 8 10.85 5.50 7.41
N PRO A 9 12.08 5.00 7.63
CA PRO A 9 13.24 5.41 6.85
C PRO A 9 12.95 5.24 5.36
N GLU A 10 13.34 6.22 4.54
CA GLU A 10 13.04 6.25 3.09
C GLU A 10 11.52 6.09 2.80
N PRO A 11 10.65 6.99 3.33
CA PRO A 11 9.20 6.77 3.36
C PRO A 11 8.52 6.82 1.98
N HIS A 12 9.24 7.30 0.96
CA HIS A 12 8.75 7.38 -0.42
C HIS A 12 9.14 6.15 -1.26
N LEU A 13 10.02 5.29 -0.75
CA LEU A 13 10.43 4.06 -1.42
C LEU A 13 9.47 2.92 -1.06
N PHE A 14 8.96 2.22 -2.07
CA PHE A 14 8.23 0.98 -1.87
C PHE A 14 9.20 -0.12 -1.42
N ARG A 15 9.34 -0.31 -0.11
CA ARG A 15 10.24 -1.29 0.52
C ARG A 15 9.43 -2.20 1.46
N PRO A 16 8.82 -3.30 0.96
CA PRO A 16 8.04 -4.23 1.77
C PRO A 16 8.84 -4.89 2.91
N GLN A 17 10.14 -5.10 2.71
CA GLN A 17 11.04 -5.75 3.66
C GLN A 17 11.04 -5.08 5.04
N ARG A 18 10.72 -3.78 5.12
CA ARG A 18 10.64 -3.04 6.40
C ARG A 18 9.65 -3.63 7.41
N PHE A 19 8.64 -4.37 6.94
CA PHE A 19 7.63 -5.02 7.78
C PHE A 19 8.04 -6.45 8.20
N ILE A 20 9.17 -6.94 7.68
CA ILE A 20 9.82 -8.19 8.10
C ILE A 20 10.92 -7.87 9.11
N GLU A 21 11.66 -6.79 8.87
CA GLU A 21 12.77 -6.33 9.72
C GLU A 21 12.31 -5.80 11.09
N ARG A 22 11.06 -5.32 11.20
CA ARG A 22 10.51 -4.70 12.40
C ARG A 22 8.99 -4.81 12.47
N GLU A 23 8.47 -5.06 13.67
CA GLU A 23 7.04 -4.92 13.98
C GLU A 23 6.67 -3.47 14.32
N TYR A 24 5.55 -2.99 13.77
CA TYR A 24 5.00 -1.67 14.04
C TYR A 24 3.78 -1.79 14.93
N ASN A 25 3.69 -0.95 15.97
CA ASN A 25 2.53 -0.99 16.86
C ASN A 25 1.29 -0.31 16.22
N SER A 26 0.15 -0.44 16.88
CA SER A 26 -1.15 0.08 16.41
C SER A 26 -1.23 1.60 16.28
N TYR A 27 -0.29 2.34 16.88
CA TYR A 27 -0.15 3.80 16.78
C TYR A 27 0.92 4.23 15.79
N GLU A 28 1.68 3.29 15.24
CA GLU A 28 2.71 3.53 14.22
C GLU A 28 2.23 3.15 12.83
N TYR A 29 1.37 2.13 12.72
CA TYR A 29 0.79 1.67 11.46
C TYR A 29 -0.74 1.64 11.49
N ILE A 30 -1.33 2.78 11.15
CA ILE A 30 -2.79 3.04 11.15
C ILE A 30 -3.34 2.97 9.71
N SER A 31 -3.25 1.82 9.05
CA SER A 31 -3.71 1.65 7.66
C SER A 31 -5.24 1.53 7.53
N PHE A 32 -5.92 1.13 8.62
CA PHE A 32 -7.38 0.95 8.67
C PHE A 32 -8.03 1.75 9.82
N GLY A 33 -7.46 2.92 10.15
CA GLY A 33 -7.87 3.69 11.33
C GLY A 33 -7.34 3.09 12.63
N GLY A 34 -7.52 3.81 13.74
CA GLY A 34 -6.93 3.48 15.05
C GLY A 34 -7.89 3.75 16.21
N GLY A 35 -7.58 3.19 17.38
CA GLY A 35 -8.40 3.34 18.59
C GLY A 35 -9.79 2.72 18.47
N ALA A 36 -10.77 3.31 19.16
CA ALA A 36 -12.15 2.81 19.22
C ALA A 36 -12.91 2.84 17.88
N ARG A 37 -12.41 3.60 16.89
CA ARG A 37 -13.00 3.72 15.55
C ARG A 37 -12.17 3.03 14.47
N ARG A 38 -11.31 2.08 14.85
CA ARG A 38 -10.61 1.26 13.87
C ARG A 38 -11.59 0.45 13.02
N CYS A 39 -11.25 0.21 11.76
CA CYS A 39 -12.07 -0.61 10.88
C CYS A 39 -12.25 -2.02 11.48
N LEU A 40 -13.50 -2.45 11.61
CA LEU A 40 -13.84 -3.81 12.04
C LEU A 40 -13.38 -4.86 11.02
N GLY A 41 -13.33 -4.49 9.74
CA GLY A 41 -12.93 -5.36 8.63
C GLY A 41 -11.41 -5.54 8.45
N ILE A 42 -10.56 -5.05 9.36
CA ILE A 42 -9.09 -5.08 9.17
C ILE A 42 -8.55 -6.49 8.97
N HIS A 43 -9.00 -7.46 9.76
CA HIS A 43 -8.51 -8.85 9.67
C HIS A 43 -9.01 -9.53 8.40
N PHE A 44 -10.26 -9.28 8.03
CA PHE A 44 -10.84 -9.75 6.78
C PHE A 44 -10.09 -9.19 5.57
N ALA A 45 -9.83 -7.88 5.54
CA ALA A 45 -9.09 -7.23 4.48
C ALA A 45 -7.68 -7.80 4.31
N PHE A 46 -6.94 -8.02 5.40
CA PHE A 46 -5.63 -8.66 5.32
C PHE A 46 -5.68 -10.11 4.83
N TYR A 47 -6.71 -10.86 5.20
CA TYR A 47 -6.90 -12.22 4.73
C TYR A 47 -7.15 -12.26 3.21
N GLU A 48 -8.11 -11.47 2.73
CA GLU A 48 -8.41 -11.32 1.31
C GLU A 48 -7.20 -10.85 0.51
N MET A 49 -6.45 -9.84 0.98
CA MET A 49 -5.25 -9.36 0.29
C MET A 49 -4.20 -10.45 0.11
N LYS A 50 -4.00 -11.31 1.12
CA LYS A 50 -3.05 -12.43 1.02
C LYS A 50 -3.52 -13.46 0.00
N ILE A 51 -4.80 -13.79 -0.03
CA ILE A 51 -5.37 -14.72 -1.01
C ILE A 51 -5.21 -14.17 -2.42
N VAL A 52 -5.63 -12.92 -2.66
CA VAL A 52 -5.54 -12.28 -3.97
C VAL A 52 -4.09 -12.21 -4.44
N LEU A 53 -3.15 -11.82 -3.57
CA LEU A 53 -1.74 -11.78 -3.92
C LEU A 53 -1.18 -13.16 -4.24
N ALA A 54 -1.49 -14.18 -3.42
CA ALA A 54 -1.07 -15.55 -3.68
C ALA A 54 -1.62 -16.08 -5.01
N TYR A 55 -2.90 -15.82 -5.30
CA TYR A 55 -3.53 -16.21 -6.55
C TYR A 55 -2.86 -15.56 -7.77
N ILE A 56 -2.58 -14.24 -7.70
CA ILE A 56 -1.88 -13.53 -8.76
C ILE A 56 -0.49 -14.14 -9.01
N LEU A 57 0.28 -14.40 -7.94
CA LEU A 57 1.65 -14.91 -8.04
C LEU A 57 1.72 -16.37 -8.53
N LEU A 58 0.72 -17.20 -8.21
CA LEU A 58 0.69 -18.61 -8.60
C LEU A 58 0.20 -18.84 -10.02
N HIS A 59 -0.70 -17.97 -10.51
CA HIS A 59 -1.43 -18.23 -11.77
C HIS A 59 -1.05 -17.30 -12.93
N PHE A 60 -0.28 -16.24 -12.68
CA PHE A 60 0.05 -15.26 -13.71
C PHE A 60 1.54 -14.96 -13.79
N GLN A 61 2.01 -14.72 -15.02
CA GLN A 61 3.30 -14.08 -15.27
C GLN A 61 3.05 -12.62 -15.62
N LEU A 62 3.55 -11.72 -14.77
CA LEU A 62 3.33 -10.28 -14.91
C LEU A 62 4.40 -9.67 -15.82
N LYS A 63 3.98 -8.78 -16.72
CA LYS A 63 4.85 -7.90 -17.49
C LYS A 63 4.39 -6.46 -17.32
N LEU A 64 5.32 -5.52 -17.37
CA LEU A 64 4.97 -4.10 -17.37
C LEU A 64 4.13 -3.77 -18.61
N TYR A 65 3.05 -3.04 -18.39
CA TYR A 65 2.21 -2.54 -19.49
C TYR A 65 2.94 -1.45 -20.29
N SER A 66 3.65 -0.56 -19.60
CA SER A 66 4.36 0.58 -20.16
C SER A 66 5.54 0.94 -19.27
N ASN A 67 6.61 1.49 -19.87
CA ASN A 67 7.76 2.04 -19.14
C ASN A 67 7.59 3.53 -18.80
N LYS A 68 6.43 4.12 -19.11
CA LYS A 68 6.16 5.51 -18.77
C LYS A 68 5.97 5.65 -17.26
N PRO A 69 6.46 6.75 -16.65
CA PRO A 69 6.22 7.01 -15.25
C PRO A 69 4.72 7.20 -15.00
N ILE A 70 4.23 6.61 -13.92
CA ILE A 70 2.85 6.71 -13.48
C ILE A 70 2.80 7.62 -12.26
N SER A 71 1.90 8.61 -12.27
CA SER A 71 1.72 9.52 -11.15
C SER A 71 0.36 9.29 -10.48
N PRO A 72 0.30 9.19 -9.14
CA PRO A 72 -0.97 9.12 -8.44
C PRO A 72 -1.65 10.49 -8.47
N VAL A 73 -2.79 10.59 -9.13
CA VAL A 73 -3.62 11.80 -9.17
C VAL A 73 -4.85 11.58 -8.31
N ARG A 74 -5.13 12.54 -7.43
CA ARG A 74 -6.32 12.49 -6.58
C ARG A 74 -7.57 12.78 -7.41
N ARG A 75 -8.51 11.85 -7.44
CA ARG A 75 -9.87 12.03 -8.00
C ARG A 75 -10.89 11.85 -6.87
N GLY A 76 -11.34 12.97 -6.30
CA GLY A 76 -12.23 12.96 -5.14
C GLY A 76 -11.55 12.39 -3.89
N VAL A 77 -12.08 11.29 -3.36
CA VAL A 77 -11.54 10.60 -2.18
C VAL A 77 -10.54 9.50 -2.51
N THR A 78 -10.42 9.11 -3.78
CA THR A 78 -9.49 8.06 -4.23
C THR A 78 -8.31 8.65 -5.00
N PHE A 79 -7.23 7.87 -5.09
CA PHE A 79 -6.13 8.12 -6.01
C PHE A 79 -6.30 7.22 -7.23
N CYS A 80 -6.17 7.79 -8.42
CA CYS A 80 -6.09 7.06 -9.67
C CYS A 80 -4.67 7.18 -10.21
N LEU A 81 -4.21 6.10 -10.84
CA LEU A 81 -2.95 6.08 -11.57
C LEU A 81 -3.20 6.63 -12.97
N VAL A 82 -2.42 7.63 -13.38
CA VAL A 82 -2.42 8.16 -14.75
C VAL A 82 -1.00 8.16 -15.30
N GLU A 83 -0.83 8.00 -16.62
CA GLU A 83 0.48 8.21 -17.23
C GLU A 83 0.89 9.66 -16.97
N ALA A 84 2.12 9.86 -16.47
CA ALA A 84 2.67 11.20 -16.33
C ALA A 84 2.69 11.86 -17.73
N TYR A 85 2.30 13.14 -17.81
CA TYR A 85 2.25 13.97 -19.02
C TYR A 85 1.03 13.78 -19.96
N GLN A 86 -0.13 13.35 -19.46
CA GLN A 86 -1.41 13.34 -20.21
C GLN A 86 -2.37 14.51 -19.84
N TRP A 87 -1.84 15.72 -19.62
CA TRP A 87 -2.68 16.92 -19.47
C TRP A 87 -2.98 17.53 -20.84
#